data_AF-A0A6I1G2T0-F1
#
_entry.id   AF-A0A6I1G2T0-F1
#
_cell.length_a   1.000
_cell.length_b   1.000
_cell.length_c   1.000
_cell.angle_alpha   90.00
_cell.angle_beta   90.00
_cell.angle_gamma   90.00
#
_symmetry.space_group_name_H-M   'P 1'
#
loop_
_entity.id
_entity.type
_entity.pdbx_description
1 polymer ?
#
loop_
_entity_poly.entity_id
_entity_poly.type
_entity_poly.pdbx_seq_one_letter_code
_entity_poly.pdbx_strand_id
1 'polypeptide(L)'
;MRTTLTLDDDVARLVAEATRREKRSTEAVVNDAPRHALAPGEPRPYRAPVFDAEVLAGVDAGRLNQLADELDDDVATEKLGA
;
A
#
# COMPACT_ATOMS: atom_id res chain seq x y z
N MET A 1 -14.72 2.70 22.49
CA MET A 1 -13.82 2.63 23.66
C MET A 1 -13.72 4.03 24.27
N ARG A 2 -13.57 4.18 25.59
CA ARG A 2 -13.29 5.47 26.22
C ARG A 2 -11.83 5.51 26.67
N THR A 3 -11.09 6.49 26.17
CA THR A 3 -9.66 6.65 26.39
C THR A 3 -9.40 8.10 26.79
N THR A 4 -8.44 8.32 27.68
CA THR A 4 -7.91 9.65 27.97
C THR A 4 -6.68 9.87 27.10
N LEU A 5 -6.67 10.95 26.32
CA LEU A 5 -5.58 11.32 25.42
C LEU A 5 -5.09 12.71 25.81
N THR A 6 -3.78 12.90 25.86
CA THR A 6 -3.14 14.21 26.00
C THR A 6 -2.93 14.80 24.60
N LEU A 7 -3.33 16.06 24.40
CA LEU A 7 -3.10 16.80 23.16
C LEU A 7 -2.11 17.92 23.43
N ASP A 8 -1.14 18.10 22.54
CA ASP A 8 -0.28 19.28 22.55
C ASP A 8 -1.09 20.56 22.26
N ASP A 9 -0.60 21.72 22.72
CA ASP A 9 -1.33 23.00 22.63
C ASP A 9 -1.70 23.39 21.20
N ASP A 10 -0.83 23.07 20.24
CA ASP A 10 -1.07 23.31 18.82
C ASP A 10 -2.17 22.41 18.26
N VAL A 11 -2.17 21.12 18.63
CA VAL A 11 -3.22 20.16 18.26
C VAL A 11 -4.56 20.56 18.89
N ALA A 12 -4.56 20.97 20.15
CA ALA A 12 -5.77 21.45 20.83
C ALA A 12 -6.38 22.66 20.12
N ARG A 13 -5.54 23.59 19.65
CA ARG A 13 -5.98 24.74 18.83
C ARG A 13 -6.57 24.30 17.50
N LEU A 14 -5.93 23.36 16.80
CA LEU A 14 -6.45 22.83 15.53
C LEU A 14 -7.82 22.17 15.70
N VAL A 15 -8.01 21.40 16.77
CA VAL A 15 -9.31 20.77 17.08
C VAL A 15 -10.37 21.82 17.40
N ALA A 16 -10.03 22.88 18.15
CA ALA A 16 -10.95 23.97 18.46
C ALA A 16 -11.36 24.76 17.20
N GLU A 17 -10.40 25.06 16.31
CA GLU A 17 -10.66 25.70 15.03
C GLU A 17 -11.57 24.84 14.13
N ALA A 18 -11.29 23.53 14.02
CA ALA A 18 -12.11 22.60 13.25
C ALA A 18 -13.54 22.46 13.80
N THR A 19 -13.68 22.36 15.13
CA THR A 19 -14.98 22.33 15.83
C THR A 19 -15.82 23.56 15.48
N ARG A 20 -15.22 24.75 15.50
CA ARG A 20 -15.91 26.02 15.16
C ARG A 20 -16.26 26.10 13.68
N ARG A 21 -15.33 25.72 12.80
CA ARG A 21 -15.49 25.78 11.34
C ARG A 21 -16.60 24.83 10.86
N GLU A 22 -16.62 23.61 11.39
CA GLU A 22 -17.51 22.54 10.94
C GLU A 22 -18.81 22.45 11.75
N LYS A 23 -18.91 23.19 12.88
CA LYS A 23 -20.03 23.13 13.83
C LYS A 23 -20.30 21.71 14.35
N ARG A 24 -19.23 20.95 14.59
CA ARG A 24 -19.27 19.56 15.09
C ARG A 24 -18.75 19.51 16.53
N SER A 25 -19.05 18.45 17.26
CA SER A 25 -18.50 18.25 18.61
C SER A 25 -17.01 17.92 18.56
N THR A 26 -16.28 18.26 19.61
CA THR A 26 -14.85 17.92 19.77
C THR A 26 -14.61 16.42 19.61
N GLU A 27 -15.47 15.57 20.19
CA GLU A 27 -15.37 14.12 20.05
C GLU A 27 -15.49 13.67 18.59
N ALA A 28 -16.40 14.26 17.81
CA ALA A 28 -16.58 13.91 16.40
C ALA A 28 -15.34 14.28 15.58
N VAL A 29 -14.79 15.48 15.79
CA VAL A 29 -13.56 15.94 15.13
C VAL A 29 -12.37 15.06 15.49
N VAL A 30 -12.18 14.78 16.79
CA VAL A 30 -11.05 13.98 17.30
C VAL A 30 -11.15 12.53 16.84
N ASN A 31 -12.34 11.94 16.73
CA ASN A 31 -12.48 10.58 16.22
C ASN A 31 -12.30 10.48 14.70
N ASP A 32 -12.71 11.49 13.94
CA ASP A 32 -12.58 11.46 12.48
C ASP A 32 -11.13 11.59 12.01
N ALA A 33 -10.30 12.35 12.72
CA ALA A 33 -8.90 12.51 12.35
C ALA A 33 -8.12 11.17 12.30
N PRO A 34 -8.14 10.31 13.34
CA PRO A 34 -7.57 8.97 13.30
C PRO A 34 -8.28 8.05 12.31
N ARG A 35 -9.60 8.15 12.13
CA ARG A 35 -10.28 7.34 11.09
C ARG A 35 -9.70 7.63 9.72
N HIS A 36 -9.46 8.89 9.40
CA HIS A 36 -8.90 9.28 8.11
C HIS A 36 -7.41 8.93 8.00
N ALA A 37 -6.64 9.09 9.09
CA ALA A 37 -5.20 8.84 9.10
C ALA A 37 -4.83 7.36 9.17
N LEU A 38 -5.66 6.53 9.81
CA LEU A 38 -5.42 5.11 10.04
C LEU A 38 -6.26 4.20 9.13
N ALA A 39 -7.19 4.77 8.35
CA ALA A 39 -7.89 3.99 7.34
C ALA A 39 -6.87 3.38 6.36
N PRO A 40 -7.04 2.11 5.96
CA PRO A 40 -6.27 1.58 4.86
C PRO A 40 -6.46 2.49 3.65
N GLY A 41 -5.36 2.98 3.09
CA GLY A 41 -5.41 3.87 1.94
C GLY A 41 -6.17 3.21 0.78
N GLU A 42 -6.78 4.01 -0.08
CA GLU A 42 -7.39 3.48 -1.30
C GLU A 42 -6.33 2.68 -2.07
N PRO A 43 -6.64 1.45 -2.51
CA PRO A 43 -5.73 0.66 -3.32
C PRO A 43 -5.44 1.46 -4.59
N ARG A 44 -4.20 1.94 -4.71
CA ARG A 44 -3.76 2.60 -5.93
C ARG A 44 -3.55 1.52 -6.99
N PRO A 45 -4.01 1.72 -8.24
CA PRO A 45 -3.70 0.79 -9.32
C PRO A 45 -2.20 0.59 -9.41
N TYR A 46 -1.75 -0.66 -9.27
CA TYR A 46 -0.36 -1.01 -9.47
C TYR A 46 0.01 -0.74 -10.93
N ARG A 47 1.05 0.06 -11.16
CA ARG A 47 1.63 0.29 -12.48
C ARG A 47 2.98 -0.41 -12.54
N ALA A 48 3.04 -1.54 -13.24
CA ALA A 48 4.31 -2.18 -13.58
C ALA A 48 4.96 -1.43 -14.75
N PRO A 49 6.30 -1.30 -14.78
CA PRO A 49 7.00 -0.98 -16.02
C PRO A 49 6.73 -2.08 -17.05
N VAL A 50 6.39 -1.69 -18.27
CA VAL A 50 6.23 -2.62 -19.39
C VAL A 50 7.52 -2.58 -20.21
N PHE A 51 7.96 -3.73 -20.68
CA PHE A 51 9.08 -3.86 -21.60
C PHE A 51 8.54 -4.43 -22.92
N ASP A 52 8.93 -3.80 -24.03
CA ASP A 52 8.69 -4.35 -25.35
C ASP A 52 9.68 -5.50 -25.59
N ALA A 53 9.17 -6.72 -25.67
CA ALA A 53 9.96 -7.92 -25.94
C ALA A 53 9.26 -8.77 -26.99
N GLU A 54 10.03 -9.28 -27.95
CA GLU A 54 9.56 -10.29 -28.90
C GLU A 54 9.77 -11.69 -28.31
N VAL A 55 8.83 -12.60 -28.60
CA VAL A 55 8.96 -14.00 -28.22
C VAL A 55 9.92 -14.66 -29.19
N LEU A 56 11.01 -15.23 -28.67
CA LEU A 56 12.03 -15.92 -29.46
C LEU A 56 11.42 -17.11 -30.22
N ALA A 57 11.95 -17.41 -31.40
CA ALA A 57 11.55 -18.57 -32.18
C ALA A 57 11.75 -19.86 -31.37
N GLY A 58 10.70 -20.68 -31.27
CA GLY A 58 10.70 -21.89 -30.45
C GLY A 58 10.15 -21.71 -29.03
N VAL A 59 9.88 -20.47 -28.60
CA VAL A 59 9.21 -20.19 -27.32
C VAL A 59 7.70 -20.06 -27.53
N ASP A 60 6.92 -20.83 -26.80
CA ASP A 60 5.46 -20.76 -26.81
C ASP A 60 4.98 -19.71 -25.80
N ALA A 61 4.45 -18.59 -26.30
CA ALA A 61 3.90 -17.50 -25.49
C ALA A 61 2.72 -17.93 -24.60
N GLY A 62 2.01 -19.01 -24.96
CA GLY A 62 0.92 -19.58 -24.15
C GLY A 62 1.41 -20.43 -22.98
N ARG A 63 2.72 -20.72 -22.90
CA ARG A 63 3.33 -21.62 -21.91
C ARG A 63 4.48 -20.99 -21.13
N LEU A 64 4.50 -19.66 -21.00
CA LEU A 64 5.56 -18.95 -20.27
C LEU A 64 5.75 -19.42 -18.81
N ASN A 65 4.70 -19.93 -18.16
CA ASN A 65 4.84 -20.49 -16.80
C ASN A 65 5.77 -21.71 -16.77
N GLN A 66 5.71 -22.59 -17.79
CA GLN A 66 6.60 -23.74 -17.87
C GLN A 66 8.05 -23.32 -18.09
N LEU A 67 8.26 -22.27 -18.91
CA LEU A 67 9.58 -21.69 -19.07
C LEU A 67 10.11 -21.09 -17.76
N ALA A 68 9.24 -20.45 -16.97
CA ALA A 68 9.61 -19.93 -15.65
C ALA A 68 10.01 -21.07 -14.69
N ASP A 69 9.24 -22.16 -14.66
CA ASP A 69 9.55 -23.34 -13.85
C ASP A 69 10.92 -23.95 -14.24
N GLU A 70 11.20 -24.08 -15.55
CA GLU A 70 12.50 -24.57 -16.06
C GLU A 70 13.67 -23.64 -15.66
N LEU A 71 13.49 -22.31 -15.74
CA LEU A 71 14.50 -21.34 -15.30
C LEU A 71 14.76 -21.37 -13.79
N ASP A 72 13.71 -21.52 -12.97
CA ASP A 72 13.85 -21.60 -11.52
C ASP A 72 14.64 -22.85 -11.11
N ASP A 73 14.42 -23.97 -11.80
CA ASP A 73 15.19 -25.20 -11.62
C ASP A 73 16.67 -25.00 -12.02
N ASP A 74 16.95 -24.35 -13.16
CA ASP A 74 18.31 -24.04 -13.61
C ASP A 74 19.05 -23.12 -12.63
N VAL A 75 18.41 -22.04 -12.16
CA VAL A 75 18.99 -21.12 -11.17
C VAL A 75 19.23 -21.80 -9.83
N ALA A 76 18.33 -22.69 -9.40
CA ALA A 76 18.52 -23.47 -8.18
C ALA A 76 19.75 -24.38 -8.25
N THR A 77 20.03 -24.98 -9.42
CA THR A 77 21.25 -25.78 -9.62
C THR A 77 22.53 -24.95 -9.57
N GLU A 78 22.53 -23.73 -10.14
CA GLU A 78 23.67 -22.81 -10.11
C GLU A 78 23.97 -22.31 -8.69
N LYS A 79 22.94 -22.05 -7.88
CA LYS A 79 23.09 -21.58 -6.49
C LYS A 79 23.59 -22.65 -5.50
N LEU A 80 23.40 -23.94 -5.82
CA LEU A 80 23.71 -25.06 -4.92
C LEU A 80 25.03 -25.78 -5.23
N GLY A 81 25.70 -25.48 -6.35
CA GLY A 81 27.08 -25.90 -6.55
C GLY A 81 27.52 -26.04 -8.00
N ALA A 82 28.42 -25.15 -8.39
CA ALA A 82 29.64 -25.49 -9.12
C ALA A 82 30.82 -24.76 -8.45
#